data_AF-A0A1V6HXV0-F1
#
_entry.id   AF-A0A1V6HXV0-F1
#
_cell.length_a   1.000
_cell.length_b   1.000
_cell.length_c   1.000
_cell.angle_alpha   90.00
_cell.angle_beta   90.00
_cell.angle_gamma   90.00
#
_symmetry.space_group_name_H-M   'P 1'
#
loop_
_entity.id
_entity.type
_entity.pdbx_description
1 polymer ?
#
loop_
_entity_poly.entity_id
_entity_poly.type
_entity_poly.pdbx_seq_one_letter_code
_entity_poly.pdbx_strand_id
1 'polypeptide(L)'
;MSWIVDGVTYESIQARDEAIRRRNERQAQATTGQARRQVDELRSRIQQRERELESARGDLQRQIQINEEIRADVSQLRRTNERLEQAQRAMEQQMEAEFREVYADIEATQADVAELERAHQDHVKQVQRTFTEVRQEMKHGLDEAEKRRRETEERLQAEVEQVNRKVENDRRERLERIHSEMSRAEEAVHTVETALREVEGELVTLGLEEQGQAIREQLAQARSSLQRQDSAAALATANGAFGQVRSLQFSVQRRQAALDTYRSSVMAKVDQLEQRLSGPQIVDWFPAEVEVAHNLLGRLKESAGASYQRYSRMEIQADRDERILDRLEQQVDLMVATAPNIAELAEERKQQAMLIIEKLRRVYGPLSSFDQRWARDNDPKSSLVLNCKFGGARVDVHIGLDGGFTLDGYGHESNATCSAKAESLVAEIGREQRVRRQQVSMENRNAPALAQERRLPTWSNLSSSLEEIRREL
;
A
#
# COMPACT_ATOMS: atom_id res chain seq x y z
N MET A 1 5.48 -158.78 182.76
CA MET A 1 5.30 -158.43 181.34
C MET A 1 5.03 -156.94 181.27
N SER A 2 5.77 -156.21 180.43
CA SER A 2 5.67 -154.76 180.24
C SER A 2 4.87 -154.41 178.97
N TRP A 3 4.13 -153.30 178.97
CA TRP A 3 3.37 -152.79 177.83
C TRP A 3 3.98 -151.50 177.30
N ILE A 4 3.91 -151.24 175.99
CA ILE A 4 4.43 -150.04 175.34
C ILE A 4 3.27 -149.27 174.70
N VAL A 5 3.24 -147.96 174.93
CA VAL A 5 2.42 -146.99 174.18
C VAL A 5 3.29 -145.76 173.90
N ASP A 6 3.36 -145.37 172.63
CA ASP A 6 4.17 -144.26 172.10
C ASP A 6 5.67 -144.31 172.46
N GLY A 7 6.33 -145.45 172.23
CA GLY A 7 7.78 -145.57 172.37
C GLY A 7 8.32 -145.53 173.80
N VAL A 8 7.45 -145.34 174.80
CA VAL A 8 7.78 -145.37 176.23
C VAL A 8 7.15 -146.62 176.86
N THR A 9 7.95 -147.36 177.64
CA THR A 9 7.51 -148.58 178.33
C THR A 9 6.86 -148.23 179.65
N TYR A 10 5.68 -148.76 179.92
CA TYR A 10 4.97 -148.55 181.18
C TYR A 10 4.80 -149.89 181.92
N GLU A 11 5.07 -149.88 183.22
CA GLU A 11 4.98 -151.06 184.08
C GLU A 11 3.58 -151.25 184.70
N SER A 12 2.65 -150.32 184.49
CA SER A 12 1.28 -150.36 185.03
C SER A 12 0.24 -149.85 184.04
N ILE A 13 -0.91 -150.53 184.00
CA ILE A 13 -2.10 -150.17 183.21
C ILE A 13 -2.61 -148.76 183.54
N GLN A 14 -2.46 -148.28 184.79
CA GLN A 14 -2.86 -146.91 185.15
C GLN A 14 -2.02 -145.83 184.45
N ALA A 15 -0.71 -146.07 184.26
CA ALA A 15 0.18 -145.10 183.64
C ALA A 15 -0.05 -144.96 182.11
N ARG A 16 -0.59 -146.02 181.48
CA ARG A 16 -0.97 -145.99 180.07
C ARG A 16 -2.21 -145.11 179.83
N ASP A 17 -3.26 -145.27 180.63
CA ASP A 17 -4.54 -144.61 180.36
C ASP A 17 -4.47 -143.09 180.61
N GLU A 18 -3.59 -142.65 181.51
CA GLU A 18 -3.37 -141.22 181.78
C GLU A 18 -2.59 -140.50 180.65
N ALA A 19 -1.74 -141.23 179.91
CA ALA A 19 -1.04 -140.71 178.73
C ALA A 19 -1.99 -140.49 177.55
N ILE A 20 -2.98 -141.37 177.36
CA ILE A 20 -3.99 -141.25 176.28
C ILE A 20 -4.88 -140.02 176.52
N ARG A 21 -5.23 -139.72 177.77
CA ARG A 21 -6.10 -138.58 178.10
C ARG A 21 -5.44 -137.22 177.79
N ARG A 22 -4.14 -137.05 178.08
CA ARG A 22 -3.38 -135.80 177.79
C ARG A 22 -3.19 -135.53 176.30
N ARG A 23 -3.23 -136.58 175.47
CA ARG A 23 -3.10 -136.44 174.01
C ARG A 23 -4.33 -135.77 173.40
N ASN A 24 -5.53 -136.15 173.84
CA ASN A 24 -6.77 -135.64 173.27
C ASN A 24 -7.03 -134.16 173.60
N GLU A 25 -6.62 -133.68 174.78
CA GLU A 25 -6.76 -132.25 175.16
C GLU A 25 -5.86 -131.32 174.32
N ARG A 26 -4.63 -131.73 173.99
CA ARG A 26 -3.73 -130.93 173.13
C ARG A 26 -4.27 -130.79 171.72
N GLN A 27 -4.96 -131.81 171.22
CA GLN A 27 -5.50 -131.82 169.87
C GLN A 27 -6.69 -130.87 169.72
N ALA A 28 -7.50 -130.70 170.78
CA ALA A 28 -8.63 -129.76 170.78
C ALA A 28 -8.21 -128.28 170.89
N GLN A 29 -7.11 -127.97 171.58
CA GLN A 29 -6.60 -126.58 171.70
C GLN A 29 -5.91 -126.08 170.43
N ALA A 30 -5.30 -126.98 169.64
CA ALA A 30 -4.66 -126.60 168.37
C ALA A 30 -5.67 -126.15 167.30
N THR A 31 -6.82 -126.82 167.21
CA THR A 31 -7.88 -126.50 166.24
C THR A 31 -8.57 -125.16 166.52
N THR A 32 -8.75 -124.79 167.79
CA THR A 32 -9.33 -123.49 168.15
C THR A 32 -8.37 -122.32 167.89
N GLY A 33 -7.07 -122.52 168.08
CA GLY A 33 -6.05 -121.51 167.76
C GLY A 33 -5.95 -121.20 166.25
N GLN A 34 -6.23 -122.18 165.39
CA GLN A 34 -6.14 -122.02 163.94
C GLN A 34 -7.35 -121.26 163.36
N ALA A 35 -8.55 -121.44 163.92
CA ALA A 35 -9.76 -120.76 163.47
C ALA A 35 -9.72 -119.23 163.72
N ARG A 36 -9.15 -118.79 164.84
CA ARG A 36 -9.05 -117.34 165.16
C ARG A 36 -8.19 -116.55 164.17
N ARG A 37 -7.09 -117.14 163.69
CA ARG A 37 -6.18 -116.45 162.74
C ARG A 37 -6.84 -116.19 161.38
N GLN A 38 -7.71 -117.09 160.92
CA GLN A 38 -8.42 -116.92 159.64
C GLN A 38 -9.45 -115.78 159.67
N VAL A 39 -10.07 -115.53 160.83
CA VAL A 39 -11.07 -114.46 160.95
C VAL A 39 -10.41 -113.08 160.86
N ASP A 40 -9.26 -112.89 161.50
CA ASP A 40 -8.54 -111.61 161.47
C ASP A 40 -8.01 -111.29 160.06
N GLU A 41 -7.57 -112.31 159.32
CA GLU A 41 -7.10 -112.16 157.94
C GLU A 41 -8.24 -111.73 156.99
N LEU A 42 -9.45 -112.29 157.17
CA LEU A 42 -10.63 -111.90 156.39
C LEU A 42 -11.06 -110.46 156.66
N ARG A 43 -10.98 -110.00 157.91
CA ARG A 43 -11.29 -108.61 158.27
C ARG A 43 -10.40 -107.59 157.57
N SER A 44 -9.10 -107.87 157.49
CA SER A 44 -8.14 -107.01 156.78
C SER A 44 -8.45 -106.91 155.28
N ARG A 45 -8.85 -108.02 154.65
CA ARG A 45 -9.19 -108.04 153.21
C ARG A 45 -10.44 -107.23 152.88
N ILE A 46 -11.43 -107.22 153.79
CA ILE A 46 -12.65 -106.44 153.59
C ILE A 46 -12.34 -104.94 153.59
N GLN A 47 -11.58 -104.45 154.56
CA GLN A 47 -11.22 -103.03 154.64
C GLN A 47 -10.41 -102.54 153.43
N GLN A 48 -9.55 -103.39 152.87
CA GLN A 48 -8.78 -103.04 151.67
C GLN A 48 -9.69 -102.90 150.43
N ARG A 49 -10.65 -103.82 150.26
CA ARG A 49 -11.61 -103.76 149.13
C ARG A 49 -12.56 -102.56 149.19
N GLU A 50 -12.93 -102.12 150.38
CA GLU A 50 -13.77 -100.92 150.53
C GLU A 50 -13.07 -99.66 150.03
N ARG A 51 -11.77 -99.49 150.32
CA ARG A 51 -10.98 -98.35 149.83
C ARG A 51 -10.79 -98.38 148.31
N GLU A 52 -10.59 -99.56 147.72
CA GLU A 52 -10.49 -99.72 146.26
C GLU A 52 -11.80 -99.36 145.54
N LEU A 53 -12.95 -99.73 146.12
CA LEU A 53 -14.27 -99.38 145.60
C LEU A 53 -14.55 -97.88 145.61
N GLU A 54 -14.13 -97.18 146.66
CA GLU A 54 -14.32 -95.73 146.78
C GLU A 54 -13.46 -94.97 145.76
N SER A 55 -12.22 -95.40 145.53
CA SER A 55 -11.36 -94.86 144.46
C SER A 55 -11.97 -95.08 143.07
N ALA A 56 -12.46 -96.30 142.80
CA ALA A 56 -13.07 -96.64 141.51
C ALA A 56 -14.33 -95.81 141.22
N ARG A 57 -15.13 -95.48 142.25
CA ARG A 57 -16.29 -94.59 142.10
C ARG A 57 -15.87 -93.16 141.73
N GLY A 58 -14.82 -92.63 142.36
CA GLY A 58 -14.28 -91.30 142.04
C GLY A 58 -13.76 -91.20 140.60
N ASP A 59 -13.13 -92.26 140.09
CA ASP A 59 -12.63 -92.31 138.71
C ASP A 59 -13.76 -92.40 137.68
N LEU A 60 -14.81 -93.19 137.96
CA LEU A 60 -15.97 -93.32 137.08
C LEU A 60 -16.71 -91.99 136.91
N GLN A 61 -16.85 -91.23 138.00
CA GLN A 61 -17.57 -89.95 137.99
C GLN A 61 -16.83 -88.88 137.16
N ARG A 62 -15.49 -88.86 137.21
CA ARG A 62 -14.66 -88.02 136.33
C ARG A 62 -14.78 -88.44 134.86
N GLN A 63 -14.84 -89.74 134.60
CA GLN A 63 -14.95 -90.27 133.24
C GLN A 63 -16.31 -89.95 132.59
N ILE A 64 -17.38 -89.84 133.39
CA ILE A 64 -18.71 -89.40 132.92
C ILE A 64 -18.66 -87.94 132.50
N GLN A 65 -18.09 -87.05 133.33
CA GLN A 65 -17.98 -85.62 133.00
C GLN A 65 -17.18 -85.38 131.71
N ILE A 66 -16.04 -86.06 131.55
CA ILE A 66 -15.23 -85.96 130.33
C ILE A 66 -16.00 -86.44 129.09
N ASN A 67 -16.80 -87.51 129.21
CA ASN A 67 -17.60 -87.99 128.09
C ASN A 67 -18.73 -87.02 127.70
N GLU A 68 -19.29 -86.29 128.66
CA GLU A 68 -20.31 -85.27 128.38
C GLU A 68 -19.71 -84.07 127.64
N GLU A 69 -18.52 -83.60 128.05
CA GLU A 69 -17.79 -82.52 127.36
C GLU A 69 -17.43 -82.91 125.92
N ILE A 70 -16.88 -84.12 125.71
CA ILE A 70 -16.53 -84.62 124.37
C ILE A 70 -17.76 -84.68 123.45
N ARG A 71 -18.94 -85.06 123.98
CA ARG A 71 -20.17 -85.11 123.17
C ARG A 71 -20.61 -83.72 122.73
N ALA A 72 -20.49 -82.72 123.59
CA ALA A 72 -20.79 -81.33 123.25
C ALA A 72 -19.85 -80.83 122.14
N ASP A 73 -18.54 -81.07 122.28
CA ASP A 73 -17.52 -80.66 121.31
C ASP A 73 -17.73 -81.33 119.95
N VAL A 74 -18.01 -82.64 119.92
CA VAL A 74 -18.29 -83.36 118.67
C VAL A 74 -19.54 -82.82 117.97
N SER A 75 -20.57 -82.44 118.73
CA SER A 75 -21.78 -81.85 118.15
C SER A 75 -21.52 -80.46 117.53
N GLN A 76 -20.65 -79.67 118.16
CA GLN A 76 -20.26 -78.36 117.66
C GLN A 76 -19.38 -78.49 116.41
N LEU A 77 -18.41 -79.41 116.43
CA LEU A 77 -17.53 -79.71 115.29
C LEU A 77 -18.33 -80.20 114.07
N ARG A 78 -19.34 -81.05 114.26
CA ARG A 78 -20.22 -81.48 113.15
C ARG A 78 -20.94 -80.30 112.50
N ARG A 79 -21.52 -79.41 113.30
CA ARG A 79 -22.22 -78.22 112.79
C ARG A 79 -21.28 -77.26 112.05
N THR A 80 -20.05 -77.09 112.54
CA THR A 80 -19.06 -76.26 111.83
C THR A 80 -18.57 -76.92 110.54
N ASN A 81 -18.41 -78.24 110.53
CA ASN A 81 -17.99 -78.96 109.34
C ASN A 81 -19.07 -78.94 108.24
N GLU A 82 -20.33 -79.14 108.61
CA GLU A 82 -21.47 -79.00 107.69
C GLU A 82 -21.56 -77.59 107.07
N ARG A 83 -21.30 -76.54 107.86
CA ARG A 83 -21.26 -75.16 107.35
C ARG A 83 -20.10 -74.92 106.40
N LEU A 84 -18.92 -75.47 106.70
CA LEU A 84 -17.75 -75.38 105.81
C LEU A 84 -17.98 -76.10 104.49
N GLU A 85 -18.55 -77.30 104.51
CA GLU A 85 -18.88 -78.05 103.28
C GLU A 85 -19.91 -77.30 102.42
N GLN A 86 -20.92 -76.68 103.04
CA GLN A 86 -21.89 -75.87 102.31
C GLN A 86 -21.26 -74.60 101.70
N ALA A 87 -20.41 -73.91 102.45
CA ALA A 87 -19.68 -72.74 101.96
C ALA A 87 -18.73 -73.09 100.81
N GLN A 88 -18.01 -74.21 100.93
CA GLN A 88 -17.09 -74.69 99.89
C GLN A 88 -17.84 -75.02 98.61
N ARG A 89 -18.97 -75.75 98.68
CA ARG A 89 -19.78 -76.05 97.48
C ARG A 89 -20.35 -74.81 96.82
N ALA A 90 -20.80 -73.83 97.60
CA ALA A 90 -21.31 -72.57 97.05
C ALA A 90 -20.20 -71.79 96.33
N MET A 91 -19.00 -71.75 96.89
CA MET A 91 -17.84 -71.09 96.28
C MET A 91 -17.36 -71.80 95.01
N GLU A 92 -17.32 -73.14 95.01
CA GLU A 92 -16.98 -73.92 93.80
C GLU A 92 -17.98 -73.68 92.67
N GLN A 93 -19.28 -73.67 92.98
CA GLN A 93 -20.33 -73.37 91.99
C GLN A 93 -20.23 -71.93 91.44
N GLN A 94 -19.92 -70.97 92.32
CA GLN A 94 -19.72 -69.58 91.91
C GLN A 94 -18.51 -69.43 90.98
N MET A 95 -17.36 -70.01 91.34
CA MET A 95 -16.17 -69.97 90.47
C MET A 95 -16.42 -70.66 89.13
N GLU A 96 -17.10 -71.80 89.09
CA GLU A 96 -17.41 -72.48 87.83
C GLU A 96 -18.32 -71.65 86.91
N ALA A 97 -19.22 -70.86 87.49
CA ALA A 97 -20.06 -69.94 86.72
C ALA A 97 -19.24 -68.76 86.17
N GLU A 98 -18.41 -68.14 87.02
CA GLU A 98 -17.52 -67.05 86.63
C GLU A 98 -16.52 -67.49 85.54
N PHE A 99 -15.93 -68.70 85.66
CA PHE A 99 -15.05 -69.23 84.62
C PHE A 99 -15.78 -69.46 83.29
N ARG A 100 -17.02 -69.98 83.31
CA ARG A 100 -17.81 -70.18 82.09
C ARG A 100 -18.12 -68.86 81.39
N GLU A 101 -18.43 -67.82 82.15
CA GLU A 101 -18.66 -66.47 81.62
C GLU A 101 -17.39 -65.91 80.96
N VAL A 102 -16.24 -66.01 81.64
CA VAL A 102 -14.95 -65.57 81.10
C VAL A 102 -14.57 -66.34 79.82
N TYR A 103 -14.82 -67.66 79.75
CA TYR A 103 -14.55 -68.44 78.53
C TYR A 103 -15.44 -67.99 77.37
N ALA A 104 -16.73 -67.72 77.61
CA ALA A 104 -17.65 -67.23 76.58
C ALA A 104 -17.21 -65.85 76.04
N ASP A 105 -16.76 -64.95 76.91
CA ASP A 105 -16.26 -63.62 76.53
C ASP A 105 -14.96 -63.71 75.71
N ILE A 106 -14.06 -64.62 76.06
CA ILE A 106 -12.83 -64.88 75.31
C ILE A 106 -13.17 -65.41 73.90
N GLU A 107 -14.09 -66.37 73.78
CA GLU A 107 -14.52 -66.90 72.48
C GLU A 107 -15.16 -65.82 71.59
N ALA A 108 -16.02 -64.97 72.17
CA ALA A 108 -16.63 -63.85 71.45
C ALA A 108 -15.56 -62.85 70.96
N THR A 109 -14.62 -62.49 71.82
CA THR A 109 -13.53 -61.56 71.47
C THR A 109 -12.63 -62.13 70.37
N GLN A 110 -12.35 -63.44 70.40
CA GLN A 110 -11.56 -64.10 69.35
C GLN A 110 -12.28 -64.11 68.00
N ALA A 111 -13.60 -64.28 68.00
CA ALA A 111 -14.41 -64.20 66.78
C ALA A 111 -14.37 -62.78 66.17
N ASP A 112 -14.51 -61.75 67.00
CA ASP A 112 -14.45 -60.34 66.58
C ASP A 112 -13.08 -59.99 65.98
N VAL A 113 -11.99 -60.44 66.61
CA VAL A 113 -10.62 -60.23 66.11
C VAL A 113 -10.44 -60.90 64.74
N ALA A 114 -10.92 -62.14 64.58
CA ALA A 114 -10.81 -62.86 63.31
C ALA A 114 -11.64 -62.19 62.18
N GLU A 115 -12.78 -61.61 62.50
CA GLU A 115 -13.58 -60.82 61.55
C GLU A 115 -12.86 -59.53 61.15
N LEU A 116 -12.29 -58.83 62.13
CA LEU A 116 -11.55 -57.58 61.89
C LEU A 116 -10.31 -57.80 61.01
N GLU A 117 -9.57 -58.90 61.22
CA GLU A 117 -8.42 -59.27 60.40
C GLU A 117 -8.81 -59.52 58.94
N ARG A 118 -9.92 -60.21 58.70
CA ARG A 118 -10.43 -60.46 57.34
C ARG A 118 -10.87 -59.16 56.67
N ALA A 119 -11.65 -58.34 57.37
CA ALA A 119 -12.11 -57.05 56.86
C ALA A 119 -10.93 -56.12 56.52
N HIS A 120 -9.89 -56.10 57.36
CA HIS A 120 -8.69 -55.32 57.11
C HIS A 120 -7.91 -55.81 55.88
N GLN A 121 -7.72 -57.12 55.73
CA GLN A 121 -7.04 -57.69 54.56
C GLN A 121 -7.77 -57.39 53.25
N ASP A 122 -9.09 -57.47 53.25
CA ASP A 122 -9.89 -57.17 52.05
C ASP A 122 -9.85 -55.68 51.72
N HIS A 123 -9.88 -54.80 52.72
CA HIS A 123 -9.74 -53.37 52.52
C HIS A 123 -8.36 -53.00 51.95
N VAL A 124 -7.28 -53.59 52.46
CA VAL A 124 -5.92 -53.38 51.93
C VAL A 124 -5.82 -53.83 50.47
N LYS A 125 -6.37 -54.99 50.12
CA LYS A 125 -6.40 -55.47 48.72
C LYS A 125 -7.17 -54.51 47.81
N GLN A 126 -8.30 -53.98 48.28
CA GLN A 126 -9.10 -53.03 47.50
C GLN A 126 -8.38 -51.70 47.28
N VAL A 127 -7.70 -51.18 48.31
CA VAL A 127 -6.88 -49.96 48.21
C VAL A 127 -5.69 -50.16 47.27
N GLN A 128 -5.02 -51.31 47.32
CA GLN A 128 -3.91 -51.61 46.41
C GLN A 128 -4.36 -51.69 44.94
N ARG A 129 -5.54 -52.28 44.67
CA ARG A 129 -6.10 -52.33 43.30
C ARG A 129 -6.43 -50.95 42.77
N THR A 130 -7.18 -50.16 43.54
CA THR A 130 -7.55 -48.78 43.16
C THR A 130 -6.33 -47.90 42.93
N PHE A 131 -5.30 -48.01 43.78
CA PHE A 131 -4.06 -47.26 43.56
C PHE A 131 -3.33 -47.67 42.27
N THR A 132 -3.37 -48.95 41.93
CA THR A 132 -2.76 -49.47 40.69
C THR A 132 -3.54 -49.00 39.45
N GLU A 133 -4.87 -49.01 39.52
CA GLU A 133 -5.76 -48.51 38.47
C GLU A 133 -5.54 -47.00 38.24
N VAL A 134 -5.57 -46.18 39.29
CA VAL A 134 -5.31 -44.72 39.20
C VAL A 134 -3.92 -44.45 38.62
N ARG A 135 -2.90 -45.21 39.01
CA ARG A 135 -1.55 -45.05 38.47
C ARG A 135 -1.49 -45.37 36.97
N GLN A 136 -2.23 -46.37 36.51
CA GLN A 136 -2.31 -46.71 35.08
C GLN A 136 -3.10 -45.66 34.29
N GLU A 137 -4.22 -45.18 34.82
CA GLU A 137 -5.01 -44.11 34.20
C GLU A 137 -4.21 -42.81 34.09
N MET A 138 -3.49 -42.42 35.15
CA MET A 138 -2.61 -41.24 35.11
C MET A 138 -1.51 -41.39 34.07
N LYS A 139 -0.87 -42.56 33.99
CA LYS A 139 0.18 -42.81 33.00
C LYS A 139 -0.40 -42.71 31.58
N HIS A 140 -1.53 -43.35 31.34
CA HIS A 140 -2.19 -43.32 30.03
C HIS A 140 -2.65 -41.91 29.65
N GLY A 141 -3.26 -41.17 30.58
CA GLY A 141 -3.69 -39.79 30.36
C GLY A 141 -2.52 -38.84 30.09
N LEU A 142 -1.37 -39.02 30.75
CA LEU A 142 -0.16 -38.26 30.48
C LEU A 142 0.42 -38.58 29.09
N ASP A 143 0.52 -39.87 28.73
CA ASP A 143 1.03 -40.29 27.43
C ASP A 143 0.13 -39.76 26.28
N GLU A 144 -1.20 -39.80 26.44
CA GLU A 144 -2.13 -39.24 25.47
C GLU A 144 -2.04 -37.71 25.39
N ALA A 145 -1.94 -37.02 26.52
CA ALA A 145 -1.80 -35.57 26.55
C ALA A 145 -0.49 -35.12 25.87
N GLU A 146 0.61 -35.83 26.12
CA GLU A 146 1.90 -35.54 25.49
C GLU A 146 1.86 -35.81 23.97
N LYS A 147 1.19 -36.89 23.54
CA LYS A 147 0.96 -37.17 22.12
C LYS A 147 0.16 -36.05 21.45
N ARG A 148 -0.97 -35.63 22.03
CA ARG A 148 -1.79 -34.52 21.51
C ARG A 148 -0.99 -33.21 21.47
N ARG A 149 -0.15 -32.95 22.47
CA ARG A 149 0.74 -31.78 22.48
C ARG A 149 1.69 -31.80 21.29
N ARG A 150 2.38 -32.92 21.04
CA ARG A 150 3.30 -33.06 19.89
C ARG A 150 2.59 -32.90 18.55
N GLU A 151 1.43 -33.53 18.37
CA GLU A 151 0.63 -33.39 17.15
C GLU A 151 0.18 -31.93 16.93
N THR A 152 -0.15 -31.21 18.02
CA THR A 152 -0.51 -29.78 17.95
C THR A 152 0.71 -28.92 17.61
N GLU A 153 1.87 -29.23 18.19
CA GLU A 153 3.14 -28.53 17.94
C GLU A 153 3.60 -28.69 16.48
N GLU A 154 3.54 -29.92 15.94
CA GLU A 154 3.83 -30.19 14.52
C GLU A 154 2.87 -29.45 13.59
N ARG A 155 1.57 -29.46 13.92
CA ARG A 155 0.56 -28.74 13.14
C ARG A 155 0.78 -27.22 13.16
N LEU A 156 1.07 -26.65 14.33
CA LEU A 156 1.38 -25.23 14.48
C LEU A 156 2.64 -24.85 13.71
N GLN A 157 3.67 -25.70 13.73
CA GLN A 157 4.90 -25.46 12.98
C GLN A 157 4.64 -25.46 11.47
N ALA A 158 3.85 -26.40 10.96
CA ALA A 158 3.43 -26.42 9.56
C ALA A 158 2.60 -25.18 9.16
N GLU A 159 1.66 -24.75 10.01
CA GLU A 159 0.86 -23.53 9.81
C GLU A 159 1.76 -22.27 9.79
N VAL A 160 2.75 -22.17 10.69
CA VAL A 160 3.72 -21.07 10.71
C VAL A 160 4.57 -21.03 9.44
N GLU A 161 5.07 -22.18 8.96
CA GLU A 161 5.81 -22.25 7.70
C GLU A 161 4.96 -21.86 6.49
N GLN A 162 3.67 -22.19 6.51
CA GLN A 162 2.73 -21.78 5.47
C GLN A 162 2.49 -20.26 5.49
N VAL A 163 2.31 -19.67 6.68
CA VAL A 163 2.17 -18.22 6.84
C VAL A 163 3.44 -17.50 6.38
N ASN A 164 4.64 -17.97 6.76
CA ASN A 164 5.90 -17.38 6.31
C ASN A 164 6.04 -17.43 4.79
N ARG A 165 5.72 -18.57 4.15
CA ARG A 165 5.71 -18.66 2.68
C ARG A 165 4.74 -17.67 2.04
N LYS A 166 3.55 -17.50 2.64
CA LYS A 166 2.56 -16.52 2.16
C LYS A 166 3.04 -15.08 2.31
N VAL A 167 3.63 -14.73 3.45
CA VAL A 167 4.21 -13.39 3.69
C VAL A 167 5.35 -13.09 2.71
N GLU A 168 6.21 -14.06 2.44
CA GLU A 168 7.31 -13.90 1.49
C GLU A 168 6.81 -13.74 0.05
N ASN A 169 5.78 -14.50 -0.33
CA ASN A 169 5.12 -14.34 -1.63
C ASN A 169 4.43 -12.97 -1.75
N ASP A 170 3.66 -12.55 -0.74
CA ASP A 170 3.01 -11.23 -0.70
C ASP A 170 4.06 -10.09 -0.78
N ARG A 171 5.22 -10.26 -0.13
CA ARG A 171 6.33 -9.30 -0.22
C ARG A 171 6.89 -9.23 -1.63
N ARG A 172 7.15 -10.37 -2.29
CA ARG A 172 7.63 -10.41 -3.68
C ARG A 172 6.63 -9.78 -4.64
N GLU A 173 5.36 -10.15 -4.55
CA GLU A 173 4.30 -9.58 -5.39
C GLU A 173 4.14 -8.07 -5.19
N ARG A 174 4.30 -7.56 -3.96
CA ARG A 174 4.28 -6.11 -3.69
C ARG A 174 5.48 -5.42 -4.30
N LEU A 175 6.67 -5.99 -4.18
CA LEU A 175 7.89 -5.43 -4.77
C LEU A 175 7.83 -5.46 -6.30
N GLU A 176 7.33 -6.54 -6.90
CA GLU A 176 7.11 -6.63 -8.35
C GLU A 176 6.08 -5.60 -8.82
N ARG A 177 4.97 -5.41 -8.09
CA ARG A 177 3.98 -4.37 -8.39
C ARG A 177 4.60 -2.98 -8.35
N ILE A 178 5.28 -2.63 -7.25
CA ILE A 178 5.97 -1.34 -7.11
C ILE A 178 6.99 -1.14 -8.24
N HIS A 179 7.78 -2.16 -8.57
CA HIS A 179 8.77 -2.07 -9.64
C HIS A 179 8.10 -1.89 -11.01
N SER A 180 7.02 -2.63 -11.31
CA SER A 180 6.29 -2.49 -12.56
C SER A 180 5.60 -1.12 -12.71
N GLU A 181 5.07 -0.56 -11.62
CA GLU A 181 4.48 0.78 -11.61
C GLU A 181 5.53 1.87 -11.76
N MET A 182 6.68 1.71 -11.09
CA MET A 182 7.87 2.57 -11.27
C MET A 182 8.33 2.58 -12.72
N SER A 183 8.53 1.40 -13.34
CA SER A 183 8.96 1.29 -14.74
C SER A 183 7.95 1.93 -15.70
N ARG A 184 6.64 1.75 -15.46
CA ARG A 184 5.59 2.42 -16.26
C ARG A 184 5.66 3.94 -16.12
N ALA A 185 5.92 4.44 -14.93
CA ALA A 185 6.06 5.88 -14.67
C ALA A 185 7.30 6.45 -15.38
N GLU A 186 8.43 5.76 -15.33
CA GLU A 186 9.67 6.11 -16.03
C GLU A 186 9.46 6.14 -17.55
N GLU A 187 8.82 5.12 -18.11
CA GLU A 187 8.51 5.05 -19.54
C GLU A 187 7.56 6.18 -19.98
N ALA A 188 6.56 6.51 -19.16
CA ALA A 188 5.66 7.63 -19.43
C ALA A 188 6.42 8.96 -19.46
N VAL A 189 7.25 9.24 -18.45
CA VAL A 189 8.12 10.44 -18.40
C VAL A 189 9.02 10.51 -19.62
N HIS A 190 9.69 9.40 -19.97
CA HIS A 190 10.56 9.33 -21.14
C HIS A 190 9.83 9.60 -22.46
N THR A 191 8.61 9.09 -22.61
CA THR A 191 7.76 9.31 -23.78
C THR A 191 7.42 10.79 -23.92
N VAL A 192 7.02 11.45 -22.83
CA VAL A 192 6.70 12.89 -22.86
C VAL A 192 7.94 13.72 -23.18
N GLU A 193 9.11 13.37 -22.64
CA GLU A 193 10.37 14.08 -22.94
C GLU A 193 10.78 13.96 -24.40
N THR A 194 10.59 12.79 -25.00
CA THR A 194 10.90 12.55 -26.40
C THR A 194 9.97 13.38 -27.29
N ALA A 195 8.67 13.35 -27.00
CA ALA A 195 7.68 14.14 -27.72
C ALA A 195 7.89 15.67 -27.56
N LEU A 196 8.36 16.13 -26.38
CA LEU A 196 8.70 17.53 -26.18
C LEU A 196 9.97 17.93 -26.97
N ARG A 197 10.98 17.07 -27.04
CA ARG A 197 12.21 17.31 -27.83
C ARG A 197 11.93 17.46 -29.32
N GLU A 198 10.97 16.71 -29.86
CA GLU A 198 10.56 16.82 -31.26
C GLU A 198 10.08 18.21 -31.65
N VAL A 199 9.40 18.92 -30.74
CA VAL A 199 8.85 20.27 -30.99
C VAL A 199 9.73 21.40 -30.45
N GLU A 200 10.77 21.09 -29.68
CA GLU A 200 11.57 22.07 -28.93
C GLU A 200 12.23 23.13 -29.81
N GLY A 201 12.71 22.72 -30.99
CA GLY A 201 13.34 23.64 -31.96
C GLY A 201 12.39 24.70 -32.52
N GLU A 202 11.08 24.47 -32.44
CA GLU A 202 10.04 25.31 -33.06
C GLU A 202 9.33 26.21 -32.04
N LEU A 203 9.54 26.01 -30.74
CA LEU A 203 8.80 26.75 -29.71
C LEU A 203 9.14 28.25 -29.70
N VAL A 204 10.42 28.58 -29.94
CA VAL A 204 10.91 29.97 -29.96
C VAL A 204 10.33 30.73 -31.14
N THR A 205 10.40 30.12 -32.33
CA THR A 205 9.87 30.71 -33.57
C THR A 205 8.36 30.89 -33.48
N LEU A 206 7.66 29.94 -32.86
CA LEU A 206 6.21 29.97 -32.77
C LEU A 206 5.68 30.73 -31.55
N GLY A 207 6.53 31.22 -30.65
CA GLY A 207 6.09 31.93 -29.43
C GLY A 207 5.31 31.05 -28.47
N LEU A 208 5.79 29.82 -28.26
CA LEU A 208 5.22 28.78 -27.39
C LEU A 208 6.19 28.40 -26.25
N GLU A 209 7.20 29.22 -25.97
CA GLU A 209 8.27 28.94 -25.00
C GLU A 209 7.73 28.71 -23.59
N GLU A 210 6.79 29.53 -23.13
CA GLU A 210 6.19 29.43 -21.79
C GLU A 210 5.49 28.08 -21.59
N GLN A 211 4.80 27.59 -22.62
CA GLN A 211 4.09 26.31 -22.57
C GLN A 211 5.08 25.14 -22.56
N GLY A 212 6.15 25.22 -23.36
CA GLY A 212 7.27 24.27 -23.29
C GLY A 212 7.92 24.27 -21.91
N GLN A 213 8.12 25.43 -21.31
CA GLN A 213 8.72 25.54 -19.97
C GLN A 213 7.81 24.96 -18.88
N ALA A 214 6.51 25.24 -18.91
CA ALA A 214 5.55 24.64 -17.97
C ALA A 214 5.56 23.11 -18.02
N ILE A 215 5.66 22.53 -19.23
CA ILE A 215 5.77 21.07 -19.39
C ILE A 215 7.10 20.56 -18.82
N ARG A 216 8.23 21.26 -19.05
CA ARG A 216 9.52 20.88 -18.45
C ARG A 216 9.46 20.88 -16.92
N GLU A 217 8.79 21.87 -16.33
CA GLU A 217 8.59 21.95 -14.88
C GLU A 217 7.75 20.77 -14.35
N GLN A 218 6.68 20.39 -15.06
CA GLN A 218 5.90 19.20 -14.72
C GLN A 218 6.70 17.90 -14.85
N LEU A 219 7.56 17.77 -15.87
CA LEU A 219 8.44 16.62 -16.02
C LEU A 219 9.51 16.56 -14.93
N ALA A 220 10.05 17.70 -14.53
CA ALA A 220 10.95 17.80 -13.38
C ALA A 220 10.23 17.37 -12.08
N GLN A 221 8.98 17.78 -11.90
CA GLN A 221 8.15 17.36 -10.76
C GLN A 221 7.88 15.84 -10.79
N ALA A 222 7.53 15.27 -11.95
CA ALA A 222 7.32 13.83 -12.12
C ALA A 222 8.59 13.02 -11.79
N ARG A 223 9.77 13.48 -12.25
CA ARG A 223 11.07 12.89 -11.88
C ARG A 223 11.33 12.98 -10.38
N SER A 224 10.99 14.09 -9.74
CA SER A 224 11.14 14.23 -8.29
C SER A 224 10.26 13.26 -7.51
N SER A 225 9.04 12.99 -8.00
CA SER A 225 8.14 11.97 -7.43
C SER A 225 8.68 10.56 -7.61
N LEU A 226 9.29 10.24 -8.76
CA LEU A 226 9.98 8.96 -8.98
C LEU A 226 11.15 8.76 -8.02
N GLN A 227 11.95 9.80 -7.78
CA GLN A 227 13.05 9.75 -6.80
C GLN A 227 12.54 9.48 -5.37
N ARG A 228 11.31 9.90 -5.05
CA ARG A 228 10.64 9.63 -3.78
C ARG A 228 9.90 8.29 -3.73
N GLN A 229 10.00 7.47 -4.79
CA GLN A 229 9.28 6.19 -4.95
C GLN A 229 7.76 6.32 -4.97
N ASP A 230 7.22 7.48 -5.36
CA ASP A 230 5.78 7.72 -5.53
C ASP A 230 5.40 7.57 -7.02
N SER A 231 5.25 6.32 -7.46
CA SER A 231 4.92 5.95 -8.85
C SER A 231 3.57 6.51 -9.29
N ALA A 232 2.58 6.56 -8.39
CA ALA A 232 1.24 7.03 -8.69
C ALA A 232 1.22 8.55 -8.96
N ALA A 233 1.86 9.35 -8.12
CA ALA A 233 1.98 10.79 -8.34
C ALA A 233 2.82 11.10 -9.58
N ALA A 234 3.89 10.34 -9.82
CA ALA A 234 4.71 10.48 -11.02
C ALA A 234 3.90 10.20 -12.30
N LEU A 235 3.15 9.10 -12.36
CA LEU A 235 2.29 8.75 -13.50
C LEU A 235 1.21 9.80 -13.75
N ALA A 236 0.54 10.28 -12.70
CA ALA A 236 -0.48 11.31 -12.84
C ALA A 236 0.10 12.60 -13.45
N THR A 237 1.27 13.02 -12.96
CA THR A 237 1.97 14.22 -13.46
C THR A 237 2.45 14.02 -14.88
N ALA A 238 3.04 12.85 -15.20
CA ALA A 238 3.50 12.52 -16.55
C ALA A 238 2.35 12.46 -17.57
N ASN A 239 1.20 11.89 -17.20
CA ASN A 239 0.02 11.86 -18.06
C ASN A 239 -0.57 13.25 -18.30
N GLY A 240 -0.56 14.11 -17.27
CA GLY A 240 -0.93 15.52 -17.41
C GLY A 240 0.00 16.24 -18.41
N ALA A 241 1.31 16.09 -18.23
CA ALA A 241 2.33 16.63 -19.12
C ALA A 241 2.19 16.08 -20.55
N PHE A 242 1.86 14.80 -20.73
CA PHE A 242 1.61 14.19 -22.03
C PHE A 242 0.44 14.87 -22.77
N GLY A 243 -0.67 15.11 -22.05
CA GLY A 243 -1.81 15.84 -22.61
C GLY A 243 -1.44 17.26 -23.05
N GLN A 244 -0.60 17.94 -22.25
CA GLN A 244 -0.10 19.27 -22.58
C GLN A 244 0.86 19.24 -23.78
N VAL A 245 1.77 18.27 -23.88
CA VAL A 245 2.66 18.11 -25.05
C VAL A 245 1.85 17.85 -26.32
N ARG A 246 0.79 17.04 -26.27
CA ARG A 246 -0.08 16.86 -27.44
C ARG A 246 -0.77 18.15 -27.84
N SER A 247 -1.30 18.90 -26.89
CA SER A 247 -1.88 20.22 -27.16
C SER A 247 -0.85 21.19 -27.75
N LEU A 248 0.40 21.13 -27.27
CA LEU A 248 1.52 21.90 -27.80
C LEU A 248 1.85 21.49 -29.24
N GLN A 249 1.95 20.19 -29.55
CA GLN A 249 2.16 19.68 -30.91
C GLN A 249 1.06 20.16 -31.87
N PHE A 250 -0.22 20.10 -31.47
CA PHE A 250 -1.30 20.65 -32.28
C PHE A 250 -1.18 22.17 -32.48
N SER A 251 -0.77 22.91 -31.45
CA SER A 251 -0.56 24.35 -31.52
C SER A 251 0.61 24.71 -32.45
N VAL A 252 1.68 23.93 -32.41
CA VAL A 252 2.83 24.03 -33.31
C VAL A 252 2.38 23.84 -34.76
N GLN A 253 1.74 22.71 -35.07
CA GLN A 253 1.23 22.41 -36.41
C GLN A 253 0.27 23.49 -36.92
N ARG A 254 -0.64 23.97 -36.06
CA ARG A 254 -1.59 25.03 -36.43
C ARG A 254 -0.89 26.35 -36.73
N ARG A 255 0.09 26.76 -35.92
CA ARG A 255 0.83 28.02 -36.10
C ARG A 255 1.76 27.96 -37.32
N GLN A 256 2.38 26.81 -37.60
CA GLN A 256 3.15 26.59 -38.82
C GLN A 256 2.25 26.66 -40.06
N ALA A 257 1.12 25.95 -40.06
CA ALA A 257 0.18 25.98 -41.16
C ALA A 257 -0.33 27.40 -41.45
N ALA A 258 -0.55 28.21 -40.40
CA ALA A 258 -0.88 29.61 -40.56
C ALA A 258 0.25 30.41 -41.24
N LEU A 259 1.50 30.29 -40.78
CA LEU A 259 2.66 30.94 -41.41
C LEU A 259 2.80 30.54 -42.88
N ASP A 260 2.67 29.26 -43.20
CA ASP A 260 2.76 28.75 -44.56
C ASP A 260 1.61 29.25 -45.44
N THR A 261 0.40 29.36 -44.88
CA THR A 261 -0.77 29.91 -45.59
C THR A 261 -0.56 31.40 -45.90
N TYR A 262 -0.07 32.19 -44.93
CA TYR A 262 0.21 33.60 -45.16
C TYR A 262 1.34 33.78 -46.18
N ARG A 263 2.44 33.04 -46.01
CA ARG A 263 3.55 33.06 -46.97
C ARG A 263 3.10 32.70 -48.37
N SER A 264 2.32 31.63 -48.54
CA SER A 264 1.82 31.22 -49.86
C SER A 264 0.84 32.23 -50.45
N SER A 265 0.00 32.87 -49.64
CA SER A 265 -0.90 33.95 -50.09
C SER A 265 -0.12 35.16 -50.61
N VAL A 266 0.90 35.62 -49.87
CA VAL A 266 1.79 36.71 -50.31
C VAL A 266 2.54 36.34 -51.59
N MET A 267 3.12 35.14 -51.65
CA MET A 267 3.82 34.66 -52.85
C MET A 267 2.89 34.58 -54.07
N ALA A 268 1.66 34.10 -53.89
CA ALA A 268 0.68 34.02 -54.97
C ALA A 268 0.29 35.42 -55.49
N LYS A 269 0.07 36.40 -54.60
CA LYS A 269 -0.17 37.80 -55.00
C LYS A 269 1.05 38.38 -55.73
N VAL A 270 2.27 38.13 -55.23
CA VAL A 270 3.52 38.57 -55.88
C VAL A 270 3.64 38.00 -57.29
N ASP A 271 3.50 36.68 -57.45
CA ASP A 271 3.62 36.01 -58.75
C ASP A 271 2.52 36.49 -59.72
N GLN A 272 1.29 36.73 -59.23
CA GLN A 272 0.20 37.31 -60.02
C GLN A 272 0.56 38.73 -60.53
N LEU A 273 1.14 39.58 -59.68
CA LEU A 273 1.56 40.93 -60.07
C LEU A 273 2.74 40.92 -61.04
N GLU A 274 3.73 40.03 -60.84
CA GLU A 274 4.85 39.82 -61.77
C GLU A 274 4.35 39.39 -63.16
N GLN A 275 3.37 38.48 -63.21
CA GLN A 275 2.76 38.06 -64.47
C GLN A 275 2.04 39.21 -65.18
N ARG A 276 1.35 40.07 -64.43
CA ARG A 276 0.68 41.26 -64.99
C ARG A 276 1.68 42.26 -65.55
N LEU A 277 2.75 42.53 -64.81
CA LEU A 277 3.84 43.46 -65.19
C LEU A 277 4.60 42.99 -66.43
N SER A 278 4.65 41.67 -66.66
CA SER A 278 5.28 41.06 -67.84
C SER A 278 4.48 41.24 -69.15
N GLY A 279 3.33 41.91 -69.10
CA GLY A 279 2.53 42.21 -70.30
C GLY A 279 3.30 43.11 -71.28
N PRO A 280 3.35 42.78 -72.59
CA PRO A 280 4.20 43.47 -73.56
C PRO A 280 3.89 44.98 -73.65
N GLN A 281 2.62 45.37 -73.59
CA GLN A 281 2.22 46.78 -73.60
C GLN A 281 2.72 47.54 -72.37
N ILE A 282 2.78 46.90 -71.20
CA ILE A 282 3.24 47.58 -69.99
C ILE A 282 4.76 47.75 -70.05
N VAL A 283 5.49 46.70 -70.44
CA VAL A 283 6.95 46.75 -70.60
C VAL A 283 7.34 47.82 -71.62
N ASP A 284 6.61 47.92 -72.73
CA ASP A 284 6.88 48.90 -73.78
C ASP A 284 6.65 50.34 -73.30
N TRP A 285 5.60 50.62 -72.53
CA TRP A 285 5.21 52.00 -72.16
C TRP A 285 5.67 52.46 -70.76
N PHE A 286 5.99 51.52 -69.87
CA PHE A 286 6.36 51.74 -68.48
C PHE A 286 7.66 51.02 -68.06
N PRO A 287 8.76 51.08 -68.85
CA PRO A 287 9.95 50.27 -68.57
C PRO A 287 10.58 50.60 -67.20
N ALA A 288 10.66 51.87 -66.83
CA ALA A 288 11.24 52.30 -65.56
C ALA A 288 10.35 51.93 -64.36
N GLU A 289 9.03 52.10 -64.49
CA GLU A 289 8.09 51.77 -63.42
C GLU A 289 7.97 50.25 -63.21
N VAL A 290 8.05 49.46 -64.28
CA VAL A 290 8.10 47.99 -64.22
C VAL A 290 9.37 47.51 -63.50
N GLU A 291 10.52 48.09 -63.79
CA GLU A 291 11.77 47.75 -63.09
C GLU A 291 11.67 48.05 -61.58
N VAL A 292 11.13 49.21 -61.21
CA VAL A 292 10.91 49.56 -59.80
C VAL A 292 9.93 48.60 -59.15
N ALA A 293 8.81 48.28 -59.80
CA ALA A 293 7.81 47.35 -59.28
C ALA A 293 8.38 45.93 -59.08
N HIS A 294 9.15 45.40 -60.04
CA HIS A 294 9.83 44.10 -59.88
C HIS A 294 10.81 44.10 -58.71
N ASN A 295 11.59 45.17 -58.53
CA ASN A 295 12.50 45.29 -57.39
C ASN A 295 11.76 45.31 -56.05
N LEU A 296 10.59 45.95 -55.97
CA LEU A 296 9.75 45.96 -54.77
C LEU A 296 9.13 44.60 -54.48
N LEU A 297 8.64 43.91 -55.52
CA LEU A 297 8.12 42.55 -55.41
C LEU A 297 9.21 41.56 -54.98
N GLY A 298 10.42 41.68 -55.51
CA GLY A 298 11.59 40.89 -55.08
C GLY A 298 11.92 41.09 -53.60
N ARG A 299 11.90 42.33 -53.10
CA ARG A 299 12.09 42.63 -51.67
C ARG A 299 10.99 42.06 -50.80
N LEU A 300 9.73 42.11 -51.23
CA LEU A 300 8.61 41.48 -50.53
C LEU A 300 8.76 39.96 -50.48
N LYS A 301 9.22 39.34 -51.57
CA LYS A 301 9.51 37.90 -51.66
C LYS A 301 10.58 37.46 -50.67
N GLU A 302 11.67 38.23 -50.57
CA GLU A 302 12.73 38.02 -49.58
C GLU A 302 12.24 38.26 -48.15
N SER A 303 11.51 39.35 -47.92
CA SER A 303 10.91 39.67 -46.61
C SER A 303 9.95 38.58 -46.17
N ALA A 304 9.03 38.10 -47.01
CA ALA A 304 8.13 37.01 -46.70
C ALA A 304 8.90 35.71 -46.38
N GLY A 305 10.01 35.45 -47.08
CA GLY A 305 10.89 34.31 -46.78
C GLY A 305 11.58 34.39 -45.41
N ALA A 306 11.95 35.59 -44.95
CA ALA A 306 12.70 35.81 -43.71
C ALA A 306 11.83 36.15 -42.49
N SER A 307 10.76 36.90 -42.68
CA SER A 307 9.94 37.52 -41.63
C SER A 307 8.94 36.54 -41.02
N TYR A 308 8.36 35.64 -41.82
CA TYR A 308 7.47 34.58 -41.35
C TYR A 308 8.19 33.44 -40.59
N GLN A 309 9.40 33.70 -40.10
CA GLN A 309 10.09 32.80 -39.17
C GLN A 309 9.63 33.00 -37.72
N ARG A 310 8.92 34.09 -37.38
CA ARG A 310 8.41 34.33 -36.02
C ARG A 310 6.92 34.60 -35.99
N TYR A 311 6.16 33.67 -35.42
CA TYR A 311 4.70 33.75 -35.33
C TYR A 311 4.21 34.99 -34.57
N SER A 312 4.92 35.40 -33.52
CA SER A 312 4.54 36.57 -32.70
C SER A 312 4.53 37.90 -33.46
N ARG A 313 5.18 37.98 -34.62
CA ARG A 313 5.21 39.17 -35.48
C ARG A 313 4.41 39.02 -36.75
N MET A 314 3.85 37.83 -36.99
CA MET A 314 3.16 37.46 -38.23
C MET A 314 2.01 38.41 -38.54
N GLU A 315 1.13 38.69 -37.58
CA GLU A 315 -0.07 39.52 -37.80
C GLU A 315 0.30 40.95 -38.24
N ILE A 316 1.22 41.59 -37.51
CA ILE A 316 1.70 42.94 -37.82
C ILE A 316 2.40 42.98 -39.19
N GLN A 317 3.17 41.94 -39.52
CA GLN A 317 3.90 41.85 -40.79
C GLN A 317 2.95 41.53 -41.96
N ALA A 318 2.00 40.63 -41.78
CA ALA A 318 0.98 40.30 -42.77
C ALA A 318 0.14 41.53 -43.13
N ASP A 319 -0.32 42.30 -42.13
CA ASP A 319 -1.08 43.52 -42.35
C ASP A 319 -0.26 44.59 -43.10
N ARG A 320 1.04 44.67 -42.83
CA ARG A 320 1.94 45.59 -43.55
C ARG A 320 2.15 45.13 -45.00
N ASP A 321 2.48 43.87 -45.20
CA ASP A 321 2.76 43.29 -46.52
C ASP A 321 1.51 43.30 -47.41
N GLU A 322 0.33 43.00 -46.86
CA GLU A 322 -0.95 43.07 -47.58
C GLU A 322 -1.27 44.50 -48.04
N ARG A 323 -1.12 45.50 -47.16
CA ARG A 323 -1.31 46.91 -47.53
C ARG A 323 -0.35 47.35 -48.64
N ILE A 324 0.91 46.92 -48.59
CA ILE A 324 1.89 47.22 -49.62
C ILE A 324 1.51 46.55 -50.94
N LEU A 325 1.11 45.28 -50.91
CA LEU A 325 0.68 44.53 -52.10
C LEU A 325 -0.56 45.15 -52.74
N ASP A 326 -1.56 45.54 -51.96
CA ASP A 326 -2.77 46.17 -52.48
C ASP A 326 -2.46 47.54 -53.10
N ARG A 327 -1.54 48.31 -52.53
CA ARG A 327 -1.05 49.56 -53.13
C ARG A 327 -0.31 49.32 -54.44
N LEU A 328 0.54 48.28 -54.50
CA LEU A 328 1.24 47.88 -55.72
C LEU A 328 0.26 47.41 -56.79
N GLU A 329 -0.75 46.62 -56.41
CA GLU A 329 -1.81 46.17 -57.31
C GLU A 329 -2.55 47.35 -57.95
N GLN A 330 -2.91 48.37 -57.17
CA GLN A 330 -3.52 49.59 -57.70
C GLN A 330 -2.63 50.31 -58.72
N GLN A 331 -1.31 50.35 -58.51
CA GLN A 331 -0.38 50.95 -59.49
C GLN A 331 -0.28 50.09 -60.76
N VAL A 332 -0.25 48.76 -60.62
CA VAL A 332 -0.25 47.82 -61.75
C VAL A 332 -1.55 47.93 -62.54
N ASP A 333 -2.70 47.98 -61.88
CA ASP A 333 -4.01 48.22 -62.50
C ASP A 333 -4.03 49.52 -63.30
N LEU A 334 -3.47 50.59 -62.73
CA LEU A 334 -3.38 51.88 -63.40
C LEU A 334 -2.49 51.81 -64.64
N MET A 335 -1.35 51.11 -64.58
CA MET A 335 -0.48 50.88 -65.74
C MET A 335 -1.19 50.06 -66.83
N VAL A 336 -1.86 48.97 -66.45
CA VAL A 336 -2.64 48.12 -67.36
C VAL A 336 -3.75 48.93 -68.04
N ALA A 337 -4.48 49.75 -67.29
CA ALA A 337 -5.60 50.53 -67.80
C ALA A 337 -5.15 51.69 -68.70
N THR A 338 -3.97 52.26 -68.45
CA THR A 338 -3.46 53.44 -69.19
C THR A 338 -2.59 53.08 -70.39
N ALA A 339 -1.95 51.90 -70.40
CA ALA A 339 -1.08 51.48 -71.50
C ALA A 339 -1.75 51.52 -72.89
N PRO A 340 -2.99 51.05 -73.09
CA PRO A 340 -3.67 51.14 -74.38
C PRO A 340 -3.87 52.59 -74.85
N ASN A 341 -4.29 53.48 -73.94
CA ASN A 341 -4.50 54.90 -74.26
C ASN A 341 -3.17 55.58 -74.63
N ILE A 342 -2.07 55.24 -73.94
CA ILE A 342 -0.74 55.74 -74.28
C ILE A 342 -0.31 55.24 -75.66
N ALA A 343 -0.59 53.98 -75.99
CA ALA A 343 -0.29 53.42 -77.30
C ALA A 343 -1.03 54.16 -78.43
N GLU A 344 -2.32 54.45 -78.23
CA GLU A 344 -3.13 55.23 -79.17
C GLU A 344 -2.57 56.65 -79.34
N LEU A 345 -2.32 57.37 -78.23
CA LEU A 345 -1.74 58.72 -78.27
C LEU A 345 -0.35 58.74 -78.91
N ALA A 346 0.46 57.70 -78.70
CA ALA A 346 1.76 57.61 -79.33
C ALA A 346 1.67 57.38 -80.84
N GLU A 347 0.68 56.63 -81.31
CA GLU A 347 0.42 56.45 -82.73
C GLU A 347 -0.11 57.74 -83.37
N GLU A 348 -1.04 58.44 -82.70
CA GLU A 348 -1.47 59.79 -83.10
C GLU A 348 -0.29 60.77 -83.19
N ARG A 349 0.62 60.73 -82.21
CA ARG A 349 1.84 61.54 -82.20
C ARG A 349 2.77 61.22 -83.37
N LYS A 350 2.92 59.95 -83.76
CA LYS A 350 3.69 59.58 -84.97
C LYS A 350 3.03 60.12 -86.24
N GLN A 351 1.71 60.01 -86.36
CA GLN A 351 0.98 60.58 -87.49
C GLN A 351 1.14 62.11 -87.54
N GLN A 352 1.09 62.78 -86.38
CA GLN A 352 1.34 64.21 -86.27
C GLN A 352 2.78 64.58 -86.62
N ALA A 353 3.78 63.78 -86.20
CA ALA A 353 5.17 63.96 -86.58
C ALA A 353 5.35 63.92 -88.11
N MET A 354 4.73 62.95 -88.78
CA MET A 354 4.76 62.84 -90.25
C MET A 354 4.14 64.06 -90.93
N LEU A 355 2.99 64.53 -90.44
CA LEU A 355 2.36 65.76 -90.94
C LEU A 355 3.27 66.97 -90.78
N ILE A 356 3.87 67.15 -89.60
CA ILE A 356 4.77 68.29 -89.32
C ILE A 356 5.99 68.23 -90.24
N ILE A 357 6.60 67.06 -90.45
CA ILE A 357 7.73 66.91 -91.37
C ILE A 357 7.35 67.29 -92.80
N GLU A 358 6.17 66.87 -93.28
CA GLU A 358 5.69 67.22 -94.62
C GLU A 358 5.54 68.74 -94.76
N LYS A 359 4.95 69.40 -93.76
CA LYS A 359 4.79 70.86 -93.75
C LYS A 359 6.13 71.59 -93.66
N LEU A 360 7.06 71.10 -92.85
CA LEU A 360 8.42 71.64 -92.77
C LEU A 360 9.12 71.57 -94.13
N ARG A 361 8.96 70.47 -94.88
CA ARG A 361 9.50 70.35 -96.25
C ARG A 361 8.91 71.39 -97.21
N ARG A 362 7.62 71.74 -97.06
CA ARG A 362 6.98 72.79 -97.87
C ARG A 362 7.51 74.18 -97.54
N VAL A 363 7.76 74.49 -96.26
CA VAL A 363 8.19 75.83 -95.80
C VAL A 363 9.70 76.06 -95.93
N TYR A 364 10.51 75.04 -95.67
CA TYR A 364 11.98 75.15 -95.61
C TYR A 364 12.71 74.50 -96.80
N GLY A 365 12.02 73.76 -97.66
CA GLY A 365 12.61 73.08 -98.82
C GLY A 365 13.04 71.63 -98.57
N PRO A 366 13.87 71.03 -99.44
CA PRO A 366 14.24 69.62 -99.33
C PRO A 366 15.04 69.33 -98.05
N LEU A 367 14.65 68.25 -97.36
CA LEU A 367 15.25 67.81 -96.10
C LEU A 367 16.65 67.22 -96.37
N SER A 368 17.68 67.79 -95.75
CA SER A 368 19.08 67.35 -95.89
C SER A 368 19.44 66.19 -94.96
N SER A 369 18.91 66.20 -93.73
CA SER A 369 19.01 65.07 -92.80
C SER A 369 17.86 65.08 -91.80
N PHE A 370 17.50 63.91 -91.30
CA PHE A 370 16.44 63.68 -90.33
C PHE A 370 16.92 62.72 -89.25
N ASP A 371 16.69 63.08 -87.99
CA ASP A 371 16.91 62.20 -86.85
C ASP A 371 15.72 62.31 -85.89
N GLN A 372 15.33 61.16 -85.32
CA GLN A 372 14.17 61.04 -84.44
C GLN A 372 14.64 60.40 -83.13
N ARG A 373 14.39 61.08 -82.02
CA ARG A 373 14.74 60.59 -80.69
C ARG A 373 13.68 60.95 -79.65
N TRP A 374 13.69 60.27 -78.52
CA TRP A 374 12.91 60.63 -77.35
C TRP A 374 13.63 61.72 -76.55
N ALA A 375 12.88 62.62 -75.91
CA ALA A 375 13.46 63.68 -75.08
C ALA A 375 14.16 63.12 -73.82
N ARG A 376 13.68 61.97 -73.33
CA ARG A 376 14.35 61.13 -72.35
C ARG A 376 14.63 59.78 -72.99
N ASP A 377 15.88 59.36 -72.97
CA ASP A 377 16.27 58.06 -73.52
C ASP A 377 15.47 56.95 -72.82
N ASN A 378 14.92 56.02 -73.62
CA ASN A 378 14.10 54.89 -73.17
C ASN A 378 12.77 55.24 -72.46
N ASP A 379 12.31 56.48 -72.50
CA ASP A 379 10.97 56.86 -72.03
C ASP A 379 10.07 57.25 -73.21
N PRO A 380 9.21 56.34 -73.67
CA PRO A 380 8.33 56.59 -74.82
C PRO A 380 7.19 57.56 -74.48
N LYS A 381 6.99 57.90 -73.20
CA LYS A 381 6.03 58.92 -72.76
C LYS A 381 6.61 60.33 -72.88
N SER A 382 7.95 60.46 -72.96
CA SER A 382 8.63 61.74 -73.15
C SER A 382 8.36 62.32 -74.54
N SER A 383 8.58 63.63 -74.72
CA SER A 383 8.35 64.30 -76.01
C SER A 383 9.18 63.67 -77.13
N LEU A 384 8.55 63.48 -78.30
CA LEU A 384 9.26 63.07 -79.50
C LEU A 384 10.01 64.26 -80.06
N VAL A 385 11.33 64.16 -80.19
CA VAL A 385 12.18 65.21 -80.74
C VAL A 385 12.56 64.85 -82.17
N LEU A 386 12.12 65.68 -83.11
CA LEU A 386 12.45 65.57 -84.53
C LEU A 386 13.52 66.60 -84.85
N ASN A 387 14.73 66.16 -85.15
CA ASN A 387 15.83 67.04 -85.55
C ASN A 387 15.87 67.08 -87.09
N CYS A 388 15.36 68.16 -87.68
CA CYS A 388 15.28 68.34 -89.13
C CYS A 388 16.33 69.35 -89.62
N LYS A 389 17.17 69.01 -90.61
CA LYS A 389 18.13 69.95 -91.24
C LYS A 389 17.74 70.26 -92.68
N PHE A 390 17.80 71.53 -93.06
CA PHE A 390 17.41 72.06 -94.38
C PHE A 390 18.47 73.03 -94.92
N GLY A 391 19.41 72.57 -95.75
CA GLY A 391 20.27 73.39 -96.62
C GLY A 391 21.08 74.55 -96.01
N GLY A 392 21.05 74.73 -94.68
CA GLY A 392 21.57 75.90 -93.95
C GLY A 392 20.87 76.14 -92.59
N ALA A 393 19.63 75.69 -92.43
CA ALA A 393 18.85 75.79 -91.18
C ALA A 393 18.64 74.43 -90.50
N ARG A 394 18.42 74.45 -89.18
CA ARG A 394 18.02 73.31 -88.36
C ARG A 394 16.73 73.66 -87.62
N VAL A 395 15.77 72.75 -87.60
CA VAL A 395 14.52 72.90 -86.84
C VAL A 395 14.36 71.67 -85.98
N ASP A 396 14.31 71.87 -84.67
CA ASP A 396 14.00 70.84 -83.70
C ASP A 396 12.52 70.96 -83.31
N VAL A 397 11.75 69.89 -83.50
CA VAL A 397 10.34 69.82 -83.14
C VAL A 397 10.19 68.93 -81.92
N HIS A 398 9.62 69.44 -80.84
CA HIS A 398 9.27 68.63 -79.68
C HIS A 398 7.77 68.38 -79.69
N ILE A 399 7.34 67.13 -79.83
CA ILE A 399 5.93 66.74 -79.87
C ILE A 399 5.60 65.97 -78.59
N GLY A 400 4.77 66.56 -77.74
CA GLY A 400 4.25 65.92 -76.53
C GLY A 400 3.30 64.77 -76.84
N LEU A 401 3.10 63.88 -75.87
CA LEU A 401 2.14 62.78 -75.98
C LEU A 401 0.68 63.27 -76.01
N ASP A 402 0.42 64.47 -75.48
CA ASP A 402 -0.87 65.14 -75.62
C ASP A 402 -1.07 65.73 -77.03
N GLY A 403 -0.13 65.59 -77.95
CA GLY A 403 -0.18 66.20 -79.29
C GLY A 403 0.11 67.70 -79.29
N GLY A 404 0.50 68.30 -78.15
CA GLY A 404 1.14 69.61 -78.15
C GLY A 404 2.48 69.55 -78.88
N PHE A 405 2.91 70.63 -79.52
CA PHE A 405 4.24 70.70 -80.12
C PHE A 405 4.89 72.06 -79.91
N THR A 406 6.22 72.07 -79.85
CA THR A 406 7.06 73.27 -79.84
C THR A 406 8.11 73.15 -80.93
N LEU A 407 8.54 74.31 -81.46
CA LEU A 407 9.45 74.40 -82.60
C LEU A 407 10.60 75.33 -82.24
N ASP A 408 11.82 74.80 -82.31
CA ASP A 408 13.03 75.55 -82.09
C ASP A 408 13.82 75.62 -83.41
N GLY A 409 13.89 76.80 -84.02
CA GLY A 409 14.60 77.04 -85.27
C GLY A 409 16.00 77.64 -85.05
N TYR A 410 16.99 77.14 -85.77
CA TYR A 410 18.40 77.52 -85.69
C TYR A 410 19.01 77.73 -87.09
N GLY A 411 19.96 78.66 -87.23
CA GLY A 411 20.74 78.82 -88.47
C GLY A 411 20.05 79.62 -89.58
N HIS A 412 19.17 80.56 -89.25
CA HIS A 412 18.54 81.47 -90.23
C HIS A 412 19.34 82.76 -90.42
N GLU A 413 19.25 83.36 -91.61
CA GLU A 413 19.93 84.61 -91.97
C GLU A 413 19.52 85.81 -91.08
N SER A 414 18.33 85.78 -90.48
CA SER A 414 17.89 86.73 -89.44
C SER A 414 16.82 86.15 -88.50
N ASN A 415 16.75 86.65 -87.25
CA ASN A 415 15.72 86.27 -86.28
C ASN A 415 14.29 86.53 -86.79
N ALA A 416 14.08 87.60 -87.58
CA ALA A 416 12.79 87.94 -88.16
C ALA A 416 12.32 86.89 -89.19
N THR A 417 13.24 86.38 -90.02
CA THR A 417 12.92 85.32 -90.99
C THR A 417 12.64 83.97 -90.33
N CYS A 418 13.28 83.68 -89.19
CA CYS A 418 12.99 82.49 -88.39
C CYS A 418 11.59 82.57 -87.77
N SER A 419 11.27 83.69 -87.08
CA SER A 419 9.98 83.88 -86.42
C SER A 419 8.82 83.83 -87.42
N ALA A 420 8.94 84.51 -88.56
CA ALA A 420 7.89 84.53 -89.57
C ALA A 420 7.60 83.14 -90.17
N LYS A 421 8.65 82.33 -90.41
CA LYS A 421 8.48 80.95 -90.91
C LYS A 421 7.92 80.01 -89.84
N ALA A 422 8.33 80.17 -88.58
CA ALA A 422 7.79 79.42 -87.45
C ALA A 422 6.31 79.75 -87.18
N GLU A 423 5.96 81.03 -87.16
CA GLU A 423 4.57 81.51 -86.99
C GLU A 423 3.66 81.04 -88.13
N SER A 424 4.14 81.08 -89.38
CA SER A 424 3.41 80.53 -90.53
C SER A 424 3.13 79.04 -90.37
N LEU A 425 4.12 78.26 -89.92
CA LEU A 425 3.99 76.82 -89.71
C LEU A 425 3.02 76.50 -88.57
N VAL A 426 3.14 77.21 -87.43
CA VAL A 426 2.22 77.07 -86.29
C VAL A 426 0.78 77.43 -86.70
N ALA A 427 0.61 78.49 -87.49
CA ALA A 427 -0.71 78.91 -87.99
C ALA A 427 -1.31 77.94 -89.02
N GLU A 428 -0.49 77.26 -89.82
CA GLU A 428 -0.95 76.24 -90.77
C GLU A 428 -1.35 74.95 -90.05
N ILE A 429 -0.48 74.45 -89.16
CA ILE A 429 -0.76 73.25 -88.35
C ILE A 429 -1.96 73.52 -87.42
N GLY A 430 -2.03 74.68 -86.79
CA GLY A 430 -3.13 75.06 -85.90
C GLY A 430 -4.49 75.17 -86.60
N ARG A 431 -4.51 75.58 -87.89
CA ARG A 431 -5.73 75.60 -88.70
C ARG A 431 -6.22 74.19 -89.05
N GLU A 432 -5.33 73.31 -89.50
CA GLU A 432 -5.70 71.91 -89.81
C GLU A 432 -6.11 71.10 -88.56
N GLN A 433 -5.45 71.32 -87.41
CA GLN A 433 -5.85 70.68 -86.16
C GLN A 433 -7.26 71.11 -85.71
N ARG A 434 -7.64 72.38 -85.92
CA ARG A 434 -9.02 72.84 -85.66
C ARG A 434 -10.02 72.20 -86.61
N VAL A 435 -9.67 72.04 -87.89
CA VAL A 435 -10.54 71.40 -88.90
C VAL A 435 -10.72 69.91 -88.62
N ARG A 436 -9.65 69.17 -88.30
CA ARG A 436 -9.74 67.75 -87.88
C ARG A 436 -10.62 67.57 -86.65
N ARG A 437 -10.47 68.44 -85.63
CA ARG A 437 -11.33 68.42 -84.42
C ARG A 437 -12.81 68.67 -84.74
N GLN A 438 -13.11 69.54 -85.69
CA GLN A 438 -14.49 69.82 -86.13
C GLN A 438 -15.09 68.69 -86.99
N GLN A 439 -14.29 68.00 -87.80
CA GLN A 439 -14.76 66.85 -88.60
C GLN A 439 -15.07 65.62 -87.75
N VAL A 440 -14.22 65.28 -86.78
CA VAL A 440 -14.47 64.16 -85.84
C VAL A 440 -15.73 64.41 -84.99
N SER A 441 -16.04 65.68 -84.68
CA SER A 441 -17.25 66.08 -83.95
C SER A 441 -18.55 65.97 -84.76
N MET A 442 -18.50 65.97 -86.10
CA MET A 442 -19.71 65.93 -86.95
C MET A 442 -20.11 64.52 -87.35
N GLU A 443 -19.16 63.60 -87.52
CA GLU A 443 -19.45 62.22 -87.93
C GLU A 443 -19.91 61.31 -86.77
N ASN A 444 -19.69 61.73 -85.52
CA ASN A 444 -19.98 60.90 -84.34
C ASN A 444 -20.87 61.66 -83.32
N ARG A 445 -22.18 61.78 -83.61
CA ARG A 445 -23.16 62.45 -82.71
C ARG A 445 -23.37 61.77 -81.36
N ASN A 446 -22.81 60.57 -81.16
CA ASN A 446 -22.83 59.84 -79.89
C ASN A 446 -21.43 59.70 -79.24
N ALA A 447 -20.39 60.34 -79.77
CA ALA A 447 -19.11 60.38 -79.07
C ALA A 447 -19.21 61.38 -77.89
N PRO A 448 -18.90 60.97 -76.64
CA PRO A 448 -18.88 61.89 -75.52
C PRO A 448 -17.90 63.02 -75.82
N ALA A 449 -18.30 64.25 -75.53
CA ALA A 449 -17.54 65.46 -75.81
C ALA A 449 -16.06 65.30 -75.41
N LEU A 450 -15.17 65.32 -76.41
CA LEU A 450 -13.70 65.44 -76.28
C LEU A 450 -13.28 66.83 -75.75
N ALA A 451 -14.04 67.35 -74.79
CA ALA A 451 -13.80 68.56 -74.03
C ALA A 451 -13.84 68.22 -72.53
N GLN A 452 -13.19 67.12 -72.13
CA GLN A 452 -12.59 67.11 -70.81
C GLN A 452 -11.30 67.91 -70.93
N GLU A 453 -11.20 69.00 -70.17
CA GLU A 453 -9.92 69.58 -69.78
C GLU A 453 -8.92 68.44 -69.62
N ARG A 454 -7.83 68.47 -70.41
CA ARG A 454 -6.75 67.49 -70.34
C ARG A 454 -6.13 67.57 -68.95
N ARG A 455 -6.77 66.90 -67.99
CA ARG A 455 -6.21 66.62 -66.68
C ARG A 455 -4.86 66.01 -66.95
N LEU A 456 -3.85 66.51 -66.23
CA LEU A 456 -2.51 65.95 -66.25
C LEU A 456 -2.63 64.43 -66.23
N PRO A 457 -1.83 63.74 -67.03
CA PRO A 457 -2.04 62.32 -67.18
C PRO A 457 -1.98 61.60 -65.84
N THR A 458 -2.97 60.73 -65.59
CA THR A 458 -3.08 59.93 -64.36
C THR A 458 -1.80 59.14 -64.06
N TRP A 459 -1.00 58.85 -65.09
CA TRP A 459 0.29 58.16 -64.98
C TRP A 459 1.44 59.00 -64.40
N SER A 460 1.32 60.33 -64.32
CA SER A 460 2.40 61.19 -63.78
C SER A 460 2.66 60.98 -62.28
N ASN A 461 1.69 60.43 -61.55
CA ASN A 461 1.80 60.10 -60.13
C ASN A 461 2.25 58.66 -59.85
N LEU A 462 2.44 57.83 -60.90
CA LEU A 462 2.87 56.42 -60.73
C LEU A 462 4.27 56.34 -60.10
N SER A 463 5.23 57.10 -60.63
CA SER A 463 6.61 57.05 -60.15
C SER A 463 6.74 57.54 -58.71
N SER A 464 6.02 58.60 -58.32
CA SER A 464 6.00 59.08 -56.93
C SER A 464 5.32 58.08 -55.99
N SER A 465 4.24 57.42 -56.44
CA SER A 465 3.53 56.43 -55.64
C SER A 465 4.39 55.17 -55.41
N LEU A 466 5.12 54.71 -56.44
CA LEU A 466 6.07 53.60 -56.32
C LEU A 466 7.25 53.97 -55.41
N GLU A 467 7.73 55.21 -55.44
CA GLU A 467 8.75 55.70 -54.51
C GLU A 467 8.26 55.75 -53.06
N GLU A 468 7.01 56.13 -52.82
CA GLU A 468 6.41 56.10 -51.49
C GLU A 468 6.33 54.67 -50.95
N ILE A 469 5.87 53.72 -51.78
CA ILE A 469 5.86 52.30 -51.43
C ILE A 469 7.29 51.81 -51.12
N ARG A 470 8.28 52.26 -51.89
CA ARG A 470 9.70 51.95 -51.65
C ARG A 470 10.22 52.46 -50.30
N ARG A 471 9.72 53.59 -49.80
CA ARG A 471 10.11 54.11 -48.47
C ARG A 471 9.41 53.38 -47.33
N GLU A 472 8.23 52.83 -47.59
CA GLU A 472 7.47 52.05 -46.62
C GLU A 472 7.99 50.62 -46.49
N LEU A 473 8.72 50.09 -47.49
CA LEU A 473 9.43 48.80 -47.46
C LEU A 473 10.81 48.92 -46.79
#